data_AF-A0A9C7RMZ2-F1
#
_entry.id   AF-A0A9C7RMZ2-F1
#
_cell.length_a   1.000
_cell.length_b   1.000
_cell.length_c   1.000
_cell.angle_alpha   90.00
_cell.angle_beta   90.00
_cell.angle_gamma   90.00
#
_symmetry.space_group_name_H-M   'P 1'
#
loop_
_entity.id
_entity.type
_entity.pdbx_description
1 polymer ?
#
loop_
_entity_poly.entity_id
_entity_poly.type
_entity_poly.pdbx_seq_one_letter_code
_entity_poly.pdbx_strand_id
1 'polypeptide(L)' 'MKKKTKILYVIVVGCGKMGSIIANYASSEGHNVVVIDKDEKAFDMLSPEFSGFTI' A
#
# COMPACT_ATOMS: atom_id res chain seq x y z
N MET A 1 9.97 -14.33 21.29
CA MET A 1 9.27 -15.05 20.20
C MET A 1 9.12 -14.13 18.99
N LYS A 2 9.79 -14.39 17.87
CA LYS A 2 9.50 -13.67 16.61
C LYS A 2 8.20 -14.23 16.04
N LYS A 3 7.14 -13.43 15.92
CA LYS A 3 5.95 -13.81 15.13
C LYS A 3 6.42 -14.05 13.70
N LYS A 4 6.12 -15.21 13.11
CA LYS A 4 6.25 -15.39 11.66
C LYS A 4 5.20 -14.49 11.00
N THR A 5 5.63 -13.35 10.48
CA THR A 5 4.76 -12.46 9.71
C THR A 5 4.51 -13.12 8.35
N LYS A 6 3.25 -13.46 8.07
CA LYS A 6 2.86 -14.04 6.79
C LYS A 6 2.88 -12.92 5.73
N ILE A 7 3.58 -13.13 4.62
CA ILE A 7 3.51 -12.21 3.48
C ILE A 7 2.13 -12.37 2.83
N LEU A 8 1.42 -11.26 2.65
CA LEU A 8 0.08 -11.21 2.07
C LEU A 8 0.11 -10.47 0.73
N TYR A 9 -0.96 -10.66 -0.05
CA TYR A 9 -1.31 -9.80 -1.17
C TYR A 9 -2.48 -8.91 -0.74
N VAL A 10 -2.29 -7.60 -0.78
CA VAL A 10 -3.25 -6.60 -0.32
C VAL A 10 -3.62 -5.71 -1.49
N ILE A 11 -4.91 -5.63 -1.81
CA ILE A 11 -5.43 -4.72 -2.83
C ILE A 11 -6.18 -3.61 -2.11
N VAL A 12 -5.73 -2.37 -2.33
CA VAL A 12 -6.35 -1.16 -1.79
C VAL A 12 -7.03 -0.43 -2.94
N VAL A 13 -8.35 -0.28 -2.86
CA VAL A 13 -9.12 0.47 -3.84
C VAL A 13 -9.48 1.84 -3.23
N GLY A 14 -8.94 2.90 -3.83
CA GLY A 14 -8.96 4.27 -3.35
C GLY A 14 -7.70 4.64 -2.58
N CYS A 15 -6.89 5.57 -3.11
CA CYS A 15 -5.64 6.12 -2.57
C CYS A 15 -5.83 7.51 -1.93
N GLY A 16 -6.97 7.74 -1.28
CA GLY A 16 -7.18 8.92 -0.45
C GLY A 16 -6.38 8.88 0.86
N LYS A 17 -6.73 9.74 1.83
CA LYS A 17 -6.04 9.82 3.14
C LYS A 17 -5.89 8.47 3.85
N MET A 18 -6.96 7.69 3.95
CA MET A 18 -6.91 6.40 4.64
C MET A 18 -6.25 5.32 3.78
N GLY A 19 -6.55 5.29 2.49
CA GLY A 19 -6.03 4.29 1.56
C GLY A 19 -4.51 4.33 1.45
N SER A 20 -3.94 5.52 1.31
CA SER A 20 -2.48 5.73 1.29
C SER A 20 -1.80 5.28 2.58
N ILE A 21 -2.37 5.61 3.75
CA ILE A 21 -1.84 5.16 5.04
C ILE A 21 -1.81 3.63 5.14
N ILE A 22 -2.91 2.96 4.75
CA ILE A 22 -3.01 1.50 4.79
C ILE A 22 -2.04 0.86 3.79
N ALA A 23 -1.94 1.41 2.58
CA ALA A 23 -1.04 0.91 1.54
C ALA A 23 0.43 1.04 1.96
N ASN A 24 0.83 2.19 2.48
CA ASN A 24 2.18 2.43 2.99
C ASN A 24 2.51 1.49 4.15
N TYR A 25 1.59 1.33 5.10
CA TYR A 25 1.79 0.43 6.24
C TYR A 25 1.97 -1.02 5.77
N ALA A 26 1.07 -1.52 4.94
CA ALA A 26 1.17 -2.88 4.42
C ALA A 26 2.45 -3.11 3.59
N SER A 27 2.87 -2.11 2.80
CA SER A 27 4.13 -2.17 2.05
C SER A 27 5.34 -2.20 2.99
N SER A 28 5.35 -1.39 4.05
CA SER A 28 6.43 -1.33 5.04
C SER A 28 6.58 -2.62 5.85
N GLU A 29 5.48 -3.35 6.07
CA GLU A 29 5.48 -4.67 6.70
C GLU A 29 5.94 -5.80 5.75
N GLY A 30 6.27 -5.46 4.49
CA GLY A 30 6.78 -6.39 3.49
C GLY A 30 5.69 -7.20 2.79
N HIS A 31 4.44 -6.72 2.78
CA HIS A 31 3.37 -7.32 1.99
C HIS A 31 3.42 -6.83 0.54
N ASN A 32 2.90 -7.65 -0.38
CA ASN A 32 2.71 -7.24 -1.76
C ASN A 32 1.45 -6.39 -1.86
N VAL A 33 1.57 -5.11 -2.18
CA VAL A 33 0.45 -4.17 -2.21
C VAL A 33 0.16 -3.73 -3.65
N VAL A 34 -1.11 -3.71 -4.01
CA VAL A 34 -1.61 -3.07 -5.24
C VAL A 34 -2.59 -1.99 -4.83
N VAL A 35 -2.40 -0.76 -5.31
CA VAL A 35 -3.29 0.37 -5.05
C VAL A 35 -3.97 0.75 -6.36
N ILE A 36 -5.29 0.91 -6.31
CA ILE A 36 -6.09 1.28 -7.46
C ILE A 36 -6.77 2.60 -7.16
N ASP A 37 -6.55 3.63 -7.97
CA ASP A 37 -7.31 4.89 -7.91
C ASP A 37 -7.55 5.44 -9.31
N LYS A 38 -8.69 6.13 -9.48
CA LYS A 38 -9.04 6.78 -10.73
C LYS A 38 -8.30 8.11 -10.94
N ASP A 39 -7.83 8.73 -9.86
CA ASP A 39 -7.08 9.98 -9.89
C ASP A 39 -5.61 9.69 -9.64
N GLU A 40 -4.79 9.85 -10.68
CA GLU A 40 -3.34 9.60 -10.60
C GLU A 40 -2.66 10.44 -9.51
N LYS A 41 -3.17 11.63 -9.20
CA LYS A 41 -2.62 12.49 -8.14
C LYS A 41 -2.82 11.92 -6.75
N ALA A 42 -3.73 10.97 -6.57
CA ALA A 42 -3.91 10.29 -5.29
C ALA A 42 -2.67 9.49 -4.90
N PHE A 43 -1.89 9.00 -5.88
CA PHE A 43 -0.66 8.25 -5.63
C PHE A 43 0.48 9.12 -5.08
N ASP A 44 0.42 10.44 -5.23
CA ASP A 44 1.38 11.38 -4.61
C ASP A 44 1.33 11.33 -3.07
N MET A 45 0.26 10.75 -2.49
CA MET A 45 0.14 10.51 -1.04
C MET A 45 0.86 9.24 -0.56
N LEU A 46 1.31 8.38 -1.47
CA LEU A 46 2.13 7.22 -1.13
C LEU A 46 3.52 7.68 -0.71
N SER A 47 4.14 6.93 0.20
CA SER A 47 5.49 7.27 0.65
C SER A 47 6.49 6.99 -0.48
N PRO A 48 7.61 7.73 -0.56
CA PRO A 48 8.67 7.44 -1.53
C PRO A 48 9.24 6.02 -1.41
N GLU A 49 9.08 5.39 -0.25
CA GLU A 49 9.50 4.02 0.06
C GLU A 49 8.42 2.97 -0.29
N PHE A 50 7.23 3.39 -0.73
CA PHE A 50 6.20 2.48 -1.20
C PHE A 50 6.71 1.68 -2.40
N SER A 51 6.67 0.35 -2.28
CA SER A 51 7.23 -0.58 -3.27
C SER A 51 6.18 -1.45 -3.97
N GLY A 52 4.89 -1.16 -3.75
CA GLY A 52 3.78 -1.83 -4.41
C GLY A 52 3.52 -1.32 -5.83
N PHE A 53 2.44 -1.81 -6.43
CA PHE A 53 2.00 -1.41 -7.77
C PHE A 53 0.82 -0.44 -7.69
N THR A 54 0.77 0.53 -8.60
CA THR A 54 -0.37 1.45 -8.77
C THR A 54 -1.07 1.18 -10.11
N ILE A 55 -2.40 1.24 -10.11
CA ILE A 55 -3.26 1.02 -11.30
C ILE A 55 -4.32 2.12 -11.37
#